data_AF-A0A9W4UTU9-F1
#
_entry.id   AF-A0A9W4UTU9-F1
#
_cell.length_a   1.000
_cell.length_b   1.000
_cell.length_c   1.000
_cell.angle_alpha   90.00
_cell.angle_beta   90.00
_cell.angle_gamma   90.00
#
_symmetry.space_group_name_H-M   'P 1'
#
loop_
_entity.id
_entity.type
_entity.pdbx_description
1 polymer ?
#
loop_
_entity_poly.entity_id
_entity_poly.type
_entity_poly.pdbx_seq_one_letter_code
_entity_poly.pdbx_strand_id
1 'polypeptide(L)'
;MTSNFLYSLGTIATSLSLLVTAAPTQTSQCQPWTIHKPDRIFVLSDISNEPDDSMSLVRLLSHSDMYTVEGLVATTSFWLPNGTRPDEIHKAVDAYGKVRDNLQSHSNLTFPTAEDLSAKIASGPTVYGMEAIEALEAGEDLPPGSAALIEAVDASEEPLYVQLWGGANALAAALWSVNQTRSAHEIAVFTSRLRIYSISDQDDAGPWAR
;
A
#
# COMPACT_ATOMS: atom_id res chain seq x y z
N MET A 1 50.52 87.82 40.20
CA MET A 1 51.00 86.80 41.14
C MET A 1 50.66 85.44 40.58
N THR A 2 51.68 84.61 40.45
CA THR A 2 51.73 83.28 39.83
C THR A 2 50.86 82.26 40.54
N SER A 3 50.17 81.40 39.79
CA SER A 3 49.85 80.05 40.25
C SER A 3 49.66 79.11 39.07
N ASN A 4 50.61 78.19 38.92
CA ASN A 4 50.52 77.00 38.08
C ASN A 4 49.67 75.97 38.81
N PHE A 5 48.62 75.46 38.18
CA PHE A 5 47.94 74.24 38.61
C PHE A 5 48.11 73.14 37.57
N LEU A 6 48.78 72.08 38.01
CA LEU A 6 48.94 70.78 37.34
C LEU A 6 47.57 70.11 37.24
N TYR A 7 47.19 69.64 36.05
CA TYR A 7 46.12 68.67 35.88
C TYR A 7 46.68 67.35 35.34
N SER A 8 46.40 66.30 36.11
CA SER A 8 46.76 64.90 35.91
C SER A 8 46.08 64.31 34.68
N LEU A 9 46.84 63.59 33.86
CA LEU A 9 46.35 62.74 32.76
C LEU A 9 45.66 61.49 33.35
N GLY A 10 44.33 61.46 33.36
CA GLY A 10 43.56 60.26 33.60
C GLY A 10 43.44 59.42 32.32
N THR A 11 44.15 58.29 32.24
CA THR A 11 43.95 57.28 31.20
C THR A 11 42.60 56.60 31.38
N ILE A 12 41.66 56.84 30.45
CA ILE A 12 40.40 56.10 30.37
C ILE A 12 40.67 54.80 29.59
N ALA A 13 40.75 53.68 30.29
CA ALA A 13 40.75 52.36 29.67
C ALA A 13 39.31 52.02 29.23
N THR A 14 39.05 52.06 27.92
CA THR A 14 37.78 51.61 27.35
C THR A 14 37.79 50.08 27.23
N SER A 15 37.06 49.42 28.12
CA SER A 15 36.81 47.97 28.05
C SER A 15 35.85 47.67 26.90
N LEU A 16 36.36 47.06 25.82
CA LEU A 16 35.56 46.60 24.69
C LEU A 16 34.95 45.23 25.04
N SER A 17 33.69 45.22 25.48
CA SER A 17 32.95 43.97 25.69
C SER A 17 32.51 43.39 24.35
N LEU A 18 33.16 42.31 23.90
CA LEU A 18 32.67 41.51 22.77
C LEU A 18 31.40 40.75 23.20
N LEU A 19 30.24 41.17 22.68
CA LEU A 19 29.03 40.36 22.70
C LEU A 19 29.16 39.26 21.65
N VAL A 20 29.45 38.03 22.09
CA VAL A 20 29.36 36.84 21.26
C VAL A 20 27.88 36.50 21.10
N THR A 21 27.28 36.88 19.97
CA THR A 21 25.94 36.40 19.60
C THR A 21 26.07 34.95 19.12
N ALA A 22 25.57 34.00 19.90
CA ALA A 22 25.41 32.63 19.43
C ALA A 22 24.43 32.63 18.24
N ALA A 23 24.91 32.35 17.04
CA ALA A 23 24.04 32.14 15.89
C ALA A 23 23.21 30.87 16.14
N PRO A 24 21.88 30.89 15.98
CA PRO A 24 21.08 29.68 16.11
C PRO A 24 21.55 28.69 15.04
N THR A 25 22.09 27.55 15.48
CA THR A 25 22.33 26.40 14.62
C THR A 25 20.97 25.94 14.12
N GLN A 26 20.67 26.26 12.86
CA GLN A 26 19.49 25.78 12.17
C GLN A 26 19.65 24.28 12.01
N THR A 27 19.08 23.52 12.95
CA THR A 27 18.98 22.07 12.81
C THR A 27 18.22 21.82 11.52
N SER A 28 18.86 21.14 10.57
CA SER A 28 18.20 20.73 9.33
C SER A 28 17.04 19.83 9.73
N GLN A 29 15.83 20.39 9.83
CA GLN A 29 14.64 19.61 10.06
C GLN A 29 14.54 18.60 8.92
N CYS A 30 14.27 17.34 9.26
CA CYS A 30 13.97 16.34 8.24
C CYS A 30 12.83 16.88 7.37
N GLN A 31 13.01 16.84 6.06
CA GLN A 31 11.94 17.20 5.15
C GLN A 31 10.75 16.27 5.44
N PRO A 32 9.52 16.79 5.51
CA PRO A 32 8.34 15.95 5.66
C PRO A 32 8.36 14.86 4.59
N TRP A 33 8.02 13.64 4.98
CA TRP A 33 7.88 12.56 4.02
C TRP A 33 6.81 12.95 3.00
N THR A 34 7.16 12.88 1.72
CA THR A 34 6.30 13.27 0.61
C THR A 34 6.10 12.07 -0.31
N ILE A 35 4.84 11.71 -0.52
CA ILE A 35 4.47 10.73 -1.55
C ILE A 35 4.52 11.46 -2.88
N HIS A 36 5.53 11.17 -3.70
CA HIS A 36 5.62 11.70 -5.05
C HIS A 36 4.71 10.94 -6.02
N LYS A 37 4.55 9.64 -5.80
CA LYS A 37 3.69 8.73 -6.57
C LYS A 37 3.19 7.62 -5.64
N PRO A 38 1.87 7.39 -5.52
CA PRO A 38 1.32 6.30 -4.74
C PRO A 38 1.73 4.93 -5.30
N ASP A 39 2.21 4.03 -4.44
CA ASP A 39 2.49 2.64 -4.82
C ASP A 39 1.21 1.90 -5.22
N ARG A 40 1.34 0.95 -6.14
CA ARG A 40 0.23 0.14 -6.64
C ARG A 40 0.03 -1.07 -5.74
N ILE A 41 -1.19 -1.27 -5.25
CA ILE A 41 -1.52 -2.39 -4.36
C ILE A 41 -2.64 -3.25 -4.92
N PHE A 42 -2.59 -4.54 -4.61
CA PHE A 42 -3.63 -5.51 -4.92
C PHE A 42 -3.86 -6.37 -3.67
N VAL A 43 -5.09 -6.46 -3.18
CA VAL A 43 -5.39 -7.15 -1.91
C VAL A 43 -6.15 -8.44 -2.18
N LEU A 44 -5.68 -9.55 -1.61
CA LEU A 44 -6.39 -10.82 -1.53
C LEU A 44 -6.82 -11.04 -0.08
N SER A 45 -8.13 -11.06 0.19
CA SER A 45 -8.69 -11.05 1.54
C SER A 45 -9.74 -12.14 1.73
N ASP A 46 -9.65 -12.92 2.80
CA ASP A 46 -10.66 -13.91 3.21
C ASP A 46 -11.73 -13.26 4.10
N ILE A 47 -12.09 -12.01 3.77
CA ILE A 47 -13.05 -11.17 4.50
C ILE A 47 -14.29 -11.95 4.95
N SER A 48 -14.73 -11.68 6.17
CA SER A 48 -15.84 -12.32 6.89
C SER A 48 -15.53 -13.66 7.54
N ASN A 49 -14.32 -14.17 7.38
CA ASN A 49 -13.80 -15.20 8.27
C ASN A 49 -13.68 -14.67 9.71
N GLU A 50 -12.90 -13.60 9.87
CA GLU A 50 -12.64 -12.89 11.12
C GLU A 50 -12.91 -11.37 10.96
N PRO A 51 -13.11 -10.62 12.07
CA PRO A 51 -13.39 -9.19 11.97
C PRO A 51 -12.18 -8.36 11.51
N ASP A 52 -10.96 -8.89 11.55
CA ASP A 52 -9.72 -8.18 11.27
C ASP A 52 -9.58 -7.74 9.81
N ASP A 53 -9.95 -8.57 8.84
CA ASP A 53 -9.93 -8.20 7.42
C ASP A 53 -10.93 -7.07 7.11
N SER A 54 -12.08 -7.06 7.79
CA SER A 54 -13.03 -5.93 7.71
C SER A 54 -12.44 -4.66 8.31
N MET A 55 -11.76 -4.75 9.45
CA MET A 55 -11.10 -3.60 10.09
C MET A 55 -9.92 -3.07 9.25
N SER A 56 -9.13 -3.97 8.66
CA SER A 56 -8.02 -3.67 7.76
C SER A 56 -8.52 -2.99 6.49
N LEU A 57 -9.64 -3.46 5.92
CA LEU A 57 -10.25 -2.81 4.76
C LEU A 57 -10.75 -1.40 5.09
N VAL A 58 -11.43 -1.20 6.22
CA VAL A 58 -11.84 0.15 6.66
C VAL A 58 -10.64 1.08 6.80
N ARG A 59 -9.53 0.59 7.39
CA ARG A 59 -8.29 1.35 7.53
C ARG A 59 -7.68 1.69 6.18
N LEU A 60 -7.62 0.73 5.26
CA LEU A 60 -7.13 0.94 3.89
C LEU A 60 -7.97 2.00 3.17
N LEU A 61 -9.29 1.87 3.18
CA LEU A 61 -10.19 2.82 2.52
C LEU A 61 -10.03 4.24 3.06
N SER A 62 -9.83 4.38 4.37
CA SER A 62 -9.60 5.68 5.04
C SER A 62 -8.23 6.32 4.71
N HIS A 63 -7.30 5.57 4.09
CA HIS A 63 -5.98 6.04 3.66
C HIS A 63 -5.73 5.73 2.17
N SER A 64 -6.81 5.53 1.39
CA SER A 64 -6.72 5.07 0.00
C SER A 64 -6.22 6.17 -0.94
N ASP A 65 -6.08 7.41 -0.47
CA ASP A 65 -5.37 8.49 -1.15
C ASP A 65 -3.85 8.28 -1.23
N MET A 66 -3.30 7.45 -0.34
CA MET A 66 -1.86 7.14 -0.29
C MET A 66 -1.46 5.99 -1.22
N TYR A 67 -2.42 5.32 -1.88
CA TYR A 67 -2.19 4.12 -2.68
C TYR A 67 -2.94 4.17 -4.02
N THR A 68 -2.38 3.53 -5.04
CA THR A 68 -3.14 3.16 -6.24
C THR A 68 -3.73 1.77 -6.00
N VAL A 69 -5.01 1.70 -5.63
CA VAL A 69 -5.70 0.40 -5.45
C VAL A 69 -6.03 -0.17 -6.82
N GLU A 70 -5.41 -1.31 -7.16
CA GLU A 70 -5.58 -2.01 -8.44
C GLU A 70 -6.51 -3.22 -8.34
N GLY A 71 -6.76 -3.72 -7.13
CA GLY A 71 -7.68 -4.85 -6.91
C GLY A 71 -8.01 -5.08 -5.45
N LEU A 72 -9.26 -5.45 -5.20
CA LEU A 72 -9.77 -5.89 -3.90
C LEU A 72 -10.49 -7.23 -4.10
N VAL A 73 -9.75 -8.33 -3.96
CA VAL A 73 -10.22 -9.67 -4.33
C VAL A 73 -10.53 -10.50 -3.09
N ALA A 74 -11.74 -11.05 -3.04
CA ALA A 74 -12.12 -12.00 -2.01
C ALA A 74 -11.50 -13.38 -2.33
N THR A 75 -10.84 -13.99 -1.34
CA THR A 75 -10.12 -15.27 -1.45
C THR A 75 -10.56 -16.24 -0.35
N THR A 76 -10.11 -17.49 -0.42
CA THR A 76 -10.26 -18.49 0.66
C THR A 76 -9.05 -18.49 1.59
N SER A 77 -9.12 -19.22 2.69
CA SER A 77 -8.00 -19.48 3.62
C SER A 77 -8.21 -20.79 4.38
N PHE A 78 -7.31 -21.16 5.29
CA PHE A 78 -7.50 -22.25 6.25
C PHE A 78 -8.80 -22.11 7.04
N TRP A 79 -9.18 -20.87 7.35
CA TRP A 79 -10.32 -20.55 8.21
C TRP A 79 -11.61 -20.30 7.42
N LEU A 80 -11.48 -19.92 6.14
CA LEU A 80 -12.57 -19.85 5.17
C LEU A 80 -12.23 -20.69 3.92
N PRO A 81 -12.28 -22.04 3.99
CA PRO A 81 -11.78 -22.90 2.92
C PRO A 81 -12.74 -23.03 1.73
N ASN A 82 -14.03 -22.71 1.90
CA ASN A 82 -15.07 -22.98 0.92
C ASN A 82 -15.91 -21.73 0.64
N GLY A 83 -15.54 -20.99 -0.41
CA GLY A 83 -16.25 -19.81 -0.87
C GLY A 83 -15.57 -18.49 -0.52
N THR A 84 -16.04 -17.43 -1.17
CA THR A 84 -15.51 -16.06 -1.08
C THR A 84 -16.64 -15.08 -0.78
N ARG A 85 -16.31 -13.90 -0.23
CA ARG A 85 -17.29 -12.87 0.18
C ARG A 85 -17.03 -11.48 -0.44
N PRO A 86 -17.03 -11.35 -1.79
CA PRO A 86 -16.87 -10.04 -2.43
C PRO A 86 -18.01 -9.06 -2.07
N ASP A 87 -19.19 -9.58 -1.69
CA ASP A 87 -20.31 -8.78 -1.20
C ASP A 87 -19.95 -7.93 0.03
N GLU A 88 -19.03 -8.42 0.87
CA GLU A 88 -18.62 -7.74 2.09
C GLU A 88 -17.59 -6.64 1.80
N ILE A 89 -16.77 -6.83 0.76
CA ILE A 89 -15.91 -5.77 0.21
C ILE A 89 -16.79 -4.66 -0.38
N HIS A 90 -17.82 -5.01 -1.16
CA HIS A 90 -18.78 -4.02 -1.70
C HIS A 90 -19.46 -3.23 -0.59
N LYS A 91 -19.95 -3.88 0.47
CA LYS A 91 -20.56 -3.19 1.62
C LYS A 91 -19.60 -2.17 2.26
N ALA A 92 -18.33 -2.53 2.41
CA ALA A 92 -17.31 -1.63 2.95
C ALA A 92 -17.04 -0.43 2.01
N VAL A 93 -16.93 -0.66 0.70
CA VAL A 93 -16.74 0.39 -0.31
C VAL A 93 -17.96 1.32 -0.40
N ASP A 94 -19.18 0.78 -0.33
CA ASP A 94 -20.41 1.57 -0.27
C ASP A 94 -20.47 2.46 0.97
N ALA A 95 -20.02 1.95 2.12
CA ALA A 95 -19.92 2.73 3.35
C ALA A 95 -18.86 3.83 3.23
N TYR A 96 -17.69 3.52 2.65
CA TYR A 96 -16.64 4.50 2.35
C TYR A 96 -17.16 5.62 1.43
N GLY A 97 -17.94 5.28 0.39
CA GLY A 97 -18.50 6.26 -0.54
C GLY A 97 -19.33 7.36 0.15
N LYS A 98 -19.98 7.04 1.27
CA LYS A 98 -20.77 8.00 2.06
C LYS A 98 -19.92 9.02 2.81
N VAL A 99 -18.64 8.72 3.06
CA VAL A 99 -17.71 9.57 3.83
C VAL A 99 -16.52 10.08 3.02
N ARG A 100 -16.36 9.61 1.77
CA ARG A 100 -15.22 9.91 0.89
C ARG A 100 -14.96 11.40 0.73
N ASP A 101 -16.00 12.23 0.55
CA ASP A 101 -15.80 13.67 0.35
C ASP A 101 -15.33 14.39 1.61
N ASN A 102 -15.75 13.91 2.79
CA ASN A 102 -15.21 14.41 4.05
C ASN A 102 -13.73 14.03 4.19
N LEU A 103 -13.36 12.77 3.88
CA LEU A 103 -11.96 12.33 3.88
C LEU A 103 -11.10 13.16 2.91
N GLN A 104 -11.61 13.39 1.70
CA GLN A 104 -10.94 14.20 0.68
C GLN A 104 -10.68 15.63 1.13
N SER A 105 -11.56 16.22 1.96
CA SER A 105 -11.36 17.57 2.51
C SER A 105 -10.15 17.68 3.46
N HIS A 106 -9.65 16.53 3.94
CA HIS A 106 -8.51 16.44 4.84
C HIS A 106 -7.21 15.96 4.17
N SER A 107 -7.21 15.70 2.85
CA SER A 107 -6.03 15.26 2.12
C SER A 107 -5.69 16.17 0.95
N ASN A 108 -4.38 16.35 0.73
CA ASN A 108 -3.83 16.99 -0.46
C ASN A 108 -3.59 15.97 -1.60
N LEU A 109 -3.77 14.68 -1.34
CA LEU A 109 -3.76 13.61 -2.33
C LEU A 109 -5.20 13.32 -2.78
N THR A 110 -5.36 12.39 -3.74
CA THR A 110 -6.67 12.08 -4.33
C THR A 110 -7.18 10.75 -3.79
N PHE A 111 -8.28 10.79 -3.05
CA PHE A 111 -9.04 9.61 -2.69
C PHE A 111 -9.76 9.04 -3.92
N PRO A 112 -9.70 7.71 -4.19
CA PRO A 112 -10.44 7.09 -5.27
C PRO A 112 -11.95 7.19 -5.06
N THR A 113 -12.73 7.17 -6.14
CA THR A 113 -14.20 7.13 -6.01
C THR A 113 -14.66 5.73 -5.57
N ALA A 114 -15.84 5.64 -4.95
CA ALA A 114 -16.42 4.34 -4.62
C ALA A 114 -16.73 3.50 -5.87
N GLU A 115 -17.06 4.15 -6.98
CA GLU A 115 -17.24 3.49 -8.29
C GLU A 115 -15.92 2.89 -8.80
N ASP A 116 -14.83 3.66 -8.76
CA ASP A 116 -13.50 3.19 -9.17
C ASP A 116 -13.01 2.01 -8.33
N LEU A 117 -13.33 1.99 -7.04
CA LEU A 117 -13.00 0.88 -6.14
C LEU A 117 -13.90 -0.32 -6.41
N SER A 118 -15.21 -0.11 -6.57
CA SER A 118 -16.17 -1.17 -6.83
C SER A 118 -15.89 -1.92 -8.12
N ALA A 119 -15.43 -1.22 -9.16
CA ALA A 119 -15.03 -1.81 -10.44
C ALA A 119 -13.80 -2.74 -10.32
N LYS A 120 -13.05 -2.64 -9.21
CA LYS A 120 -11.85 -3.45 -8.94
C LYS A 120 -12.10 -4.56 -7.91
N ILE A 121 -13.35 -4.76 -7.51
CA ILE A 121 -13.74 -5.86 -6.65
C ILE A 121 -14.00 -7.09 -7.52
N ALA A 122 -13.40 -8.22 -7.14
CA ALA A 122 -13.63 -9.49 -7.81
C ALA A 122 -13.56 -10.66 -6.83
N SER A 123 -13.98 -11.84 -7.28
CA SER A 123 -13.79 -13.10 -6.56
C SER A 123 -12.59 -13.86 -7.11
N GLY A 124 -11.73 -14.35 -6.22
CA GLY A 124 -10.76 -15.40 -6.53
C GLY A 124 -11.43 -16.79 -6.60
N PRO A 125 -10.62 -17.86 -6.63
CA PRO A 125 -11.13 -19.22 -6.54
C PRO A 125 -11.94 -19.43 -5.25
N THR A 126 -13.05 -20.19 -5.35
CA THR A 126 -13.93 -20.52 -4.22
C THR A 126 -13.55 -21.82 -3.52
N VAL A 127 -12.41 -22.39 -3.89
CA VAL A 127 -11.84 -23.65 -3.37
C VAL A 127 -10.52 -23.35 -2.66
N TYR A 128 -10.14 -24.23 -1.74
CA TYR A 128 -8.99 -24.00 -0.88
C TYR A 128 -7.67 -24.15 -1.62
N GLY A 129 -6.81 -23.12 -1.55
CA GLY A 129 -5.39 -23.23 -1.91
C GLY A 129 -5.14 -23.81 -3.31
N MET A 130 -4.37 -24.89 -3.37
CA MET A 130 -3.95 -25.56 -4.60
C MET A 130 -5.07 -26.28 -5.36
N GLU A 131 -6.25 -26.51 -4.73
CA GLU A 131 -7.44 -27.01 -5.45
C GLU A 131 -7.82 -26.07 -6.61
N ALA A 132 -7.46 -24.78 -6.50
CA ALA A 132 -7.67 -23.82 -7.58
C ALA A 132 -6.91 -24.19 -8.87
N ILE A 133 -5.71 -24.78 -8.75
CA ILE A 133 -4.93 -25.22 -9.91
C ILE A 133 -5.49 -26.53 -10.46
N GLU A 134 -5.93 -27.44 -9.59
CA GLU A 134 -6.59 -28.69 -10.03
C GLU A 134 -7.85 -28.40 -10.86
N ALA A 135 -8.65 -27.40 -10.46
CA ALA A 135 -9.81 -26.94 -11.22
C ALA A 135 -9.44 -26.40 -12.61
N LEU A 136 -8.38 -25.58 -12.70
CA LEU A 136 -7.88 -25.06 -13.98
C LEU A 136 -7.34 -26.17 -14.89
N GLU A 137 -6.64 -27.15 -14.33
CA GLU A 137 -6.15 -28.32 -15.08
C GLU A 137 -7.30 -29.21 -15.56
N ALA A 138 -8.41 -29.24 -14.85
CA ALA A 138 -9.66 -29.89 -15.26
C ALA A 138 -10.42 -29.10 -16.35
N GLY A 139 -9.95 -27.90 -16.72
CA GLY A 139 -10.51 -27.08 -17.78
C GLY A 139 -11.55 -26.05 -17.32
N GLU A 140 -11.60 -25.73 -16.02
CA GLU A 140 -12.38 -24.60 -15.53
C GLU A 140 -11.78 -23.25 -15.98
N ASP A 141 -12.65 -22.23 -16.04
CA ASP A 141 -12.23 -20.88 -16.43
C ASP A 141 -11.38 -20.20 -15.34
N LEU A 142 -10.47 -19.32 -15.75
CA LEU A 142 -9.68 -18.51 -14.82
C LEU A 142 -10.59 -17.64 -13.93
N PRO A 143 -10.46 -17.70 -12.60
CA PRO A 143 -11.30 -16.89 -11.71
C PRO A 143 -11.13 -15.38 -11.97
N PRO A 144 -12.20 -14.57 -11.90
CA PRO A 144 -12.15 -13.15 -12.22
C PRO A 144 -11.08 -12.36 -11.45
N GLY A 145 -10.87 -12.67 -10.16
CA GLY A 145 -9.85 -12.03 -9.33
C GLY A 145 -8.43 -12.36 -9.77
N SER A 146 -8.19 -13.57 -10.28
CA SER A 146 -6.90 -13.97 -10.86
C SER A 146 -6.67 -13.30 -12.21
N ALA A 147 -7.71 -13.20 -13.06
CA ALA A 147 -7.64 -12.46 -14.30
C ALA A 147 -7.33 -10.97 -14.06
N ALA A 148 -8.03 -10.33 -13.11
CA ALA A 148 -7.79 -8.94 -12.72
C ALA A 148 -6.36 -8.71 -12.20
N LEU A 149 -5.77 -9.67 -11.49
CA LEU A 149 -4.37 -9.58 -11.06
C LEU A 149 -3.41 -9.59 -12.27
N ILE A 150 -3.65 -10.46 -13.25
CA ILE A 150 -2.84 -10.49 -14.48
C ILE A 150 -2.94 -9.14 -15.21
N GLU A 151 -4.16 -8.65 -15.42
CA GLU A 151 -4.42 -7.36 -16.07
C GLU A 151 -3.73 -6.20 -15.34
N ALA A 152 -3.80 -6.18 -14.00
CA ALA A 152 -3.13 -5.16 -13.19
C ALA A 152 -1.59 -5.20 -13.35
N VAL A 153 -0.98 -6.39 -13.41
CA VAL A 153 0.48 -6.49 -13.62
C VAL A 153 0.88 -6.05 -15.04
N ASP A 154 0.06 -6.35 -16.05
CA ASP A 154 0.35 -6.01 -17.44
C ASP A 154 0.11 -4.52 -17.74
N ALA A 155 -0.79 -3.86 -17.02
CA ALA A 155 -1.16 -2.46 -17.25
C ALA A 155 -0.05 -1.44 -16.96
N SER A 156 1.05 -1.85 -16.32
CA SER A 156 2.16 -0.94 -15.97
C SER A 156 3.48 -1.68 -15.79
N GLU A 157 4.59 -0.99 -16.04
CA GLU A 157 5.95 -1.45 -15.74
C GLU A 157 6.32 -1.31 -14.26
N GLU A 158 5.52 -0.56 -13.49
CA GLU A 158 5.77 -0.30 -12.08
C GLU A 158 5.45 -1.54 -11.22
N PRO A 159 6.17 -1.72 -10.10
CA PRO A 159 5.86 -2.75 -9.11
C PRO A 159 4.39 -2.79 -8.71
N LEU A 160 3.83 -3.99 -8.61
CA LEU A 160 2.52 -4.25 -7.98
C LEU A 160 2.73 -4.99 -6.67
N TYR A 161 2.31 -4.38 -5.57
CA TYR A 161 2.38 -4.95 -4.22
C TYR A 161 1.13 -5.76 -3.92
N VAL A 162 1.24 -7.08 -3.98
CA VAL A 162 0.14 -8.00 -3.70
C VAL A 162 0.17 -8.37 -2.23
N GLN A 163 -0.90 -8.03 -1.51
CA GLN A 163 -1.06 -8.30 -0.09
C GLN A 163 -1.98 -9.51 0.08
N LEU A 164 -1.47 -10.57 0.70
CA LEU A 164 -2.23 -11.78 1.01
C LEU A 164 -2.68 -11.66 2.47
N TRP A 165 -3.90 -11.18 2.67
CA TRP A 165 -4.55 -11.14 3.99
C TRP A 165 -5.16 -12.51 4.31
N GLY A 166 -5.72 -13.20 3.31
CA GLY A 166 -6.12 -14.60 3.37
C GLY A 166 -5.13 -15.55 2.68
N GLY A 167 -5.65 -16.50 1.90
CA GLY A 167 -4.86 -17.45 1.09
C GLY A 167 -4.31 -16.86 -0.21
N ALA A 168 -3.34 -17.55 -0.80
CA ALA A 168 -2.65 -17.19 -2.04
C ALA A 168 -3.27 -17.81 -3.30
N ASN A 169 -4.36 -18.57 -3.22
CA ASN A 169 -4.93 -19.32 -4.34
C ASN A 169 -5.19 -18.46 -5.61
N ALA A 170 -5.62 -17.20 -5.49
CA ALA A 170 -5.87 -16.34 -6.63
C ALA A 170 -4.56 -15.88 -7.30
N LEU A 171 -3.51 -15.65 -6.51
CA LEU A 171 -2.15 -15.42 -7.02
C LEU A 171 -1.64 -16.69 -7.72
N ALA A 172 -1.84 -17.86 -7.13
CA ALA A 172 -1.37 -19.12 -7.71
C ALA A 172 -2.05 -19.43 -9.05
N ALA A 173 -3.37 -19.28 -9.13
CA ALA A 173 -4.14 -19.40 -10.38
C ALA A 173 -3.66 -18.41 -11.46
N ALA A 174 -3.35 -17.16 -11.09
CA ALA A 174 -2.81 -16.16 -12.02
C ALA A 174 -1.42 -16.58 -12.55
N LEU A 175 -0.51 -16.98 -11.65
CA LEU A 175 0.84 -17.44 -12.02
C LEU A 175 0.80 -18.69 -12.90
N TRP A 176 -0.05 -19.66 -12.55
CA TRP A 176 -0.25 -20.87 -13.35
C TRP A 176 -0.74 -20.50 -14.77
N SER A 177 -1.77 -19.66 -14.89
CA SER A 177 -2.32 -19.25 -16.19
C SER A 177 -1.28 -18.52 -17.04
N VAL A 178 -0.49 -17.61 -16.44
CA VAL A 178 0.62 -16.94 -17.11
C VAL A 178 1.67 -17.95 -17.58
N ASN A 179 2.00 -18.94 -16.75
CA ASN A 179 2.96 -19.98 -17.11
C ASN A 179 2.49 -20.89 -18.25
N GLN A 180 1.18 -21.15 -18.37
CA GLN A 180 0.63 -21.96 -19.48
C GLN A 180 0.56 -21.20 -20.81
N THR A 181 0.44 -19.87 -20.77
CA THR A 181 0.09 -19.06 -21.95
C THR A 181 1.22 -18.19 -22.48
N ARG A 182 2.28 -17.98 -21.71
CA ARG A 182 3.37 -17.06 -22.05
C ARG A 182 4.72 -17.75 -22.20
N SER A 183 5.63 -17.10 -22.93
CA SER A 183 7.02 -17.53 -23.04
C SER A 183 7.79 -17.32 -21.74
N ALA A 184 8.92 -18.02 -21.57
CA ALA A 184 9.79 -17.87 -20.41
C ALA A 184 10.26 -16.42 -20.18
N HIS A 185 10.47 -15.65 -21.26
CA HIS A 185 10.84 -14.23 -21.15
C HIS A 185 9.70 -13.38 -20.58
N GLU A 186 8.48 -13.58 -21.09
CA GLU A 186 7.29 -12.85 -20.62
C GLU A 186 6.94 -13.21 -19.17
N ILE A 187 7.12 -14.47 -18.76
CA ILE A 187 6.96 -14.90 -17.36
C ILE A 187 7.98 -14.20 -16.45
N ALA A 188 9.24 -14.10 -16.87
CA ALA A 188 10.27 -13.41 -16.11
C ALA A 188 9.96 -11.91 -15.97
N VAL A 189 9.47 -11.27 -17.02
CA VAL A 189 9.02 -9.86 -16.98
C VAL A 189 7.84 -9.72 -16.03
N PHE A 190 6.80 -10.55 -16.17
CA PHE A 190 5.60 -10.52 -15.33
C PHE A 190 5.94 -10.67 -13.84
N THR A 191 6.72 -11.69 -13.49
CA THR A 191 7.10 -11.96 -12.09
C THR A 191 8.04 -10.90 -11.53
N SER A 192 8.89 -10.27 -12.36
CA SER A 192 9.77 -9.17 -11.91
C SER A 192 9.01 -7.91 -11.44
N ARG A 193 7.72 -7.79 -11.79
CA ARG A 193 6.84 -6.68 -11.38
C ARG A 193 6.11 -6.97 -10.06
N LEU A 194 5.98 -8.22 -9.63
CA LEU A 194 5.26 -8.60 -8.43
C LEU A 194 6.10 -8.44 -7.15
N ARG A 195 5.52 -7.80 -6.12
CA ARG A 195 6.03 -7.77 -4.73
C ARG A 195 4.97 -8.41 -3.85
N ILE A 196 5.24 -9.59 -3.32
CA ILE A 196 4.24 -10.35 -2.54
C ILE A 196 4.50 -10.15 -1.05
N TYR A 197 3.47 -9.78 -0.30
CA TYR A 197 3.49 -9.69 1.15
C TYR A 197 2.41 -10.61 1.72
N SER A 198 2.81 -11.69 2.38
CA SER A 198 1.90 -12.69 2.94
C SER A 198 1.73 -12.51 4.44
N ILE A 199 0.47 -12.53 4.92
CA ILE A 199 0.14 -12.63 6.34
C ILE A 199 -0.03 -14.11 6.68
N SER A 200 0.96 -14.67 7.36
CA SER A 200 0.93 -16.02 7.95
C SER A 200 0.74 -17.20 6.99
N ASP A 201 0.77 -17.01 5.65
CA ASP A 201 0.55 -18.06 4.64
C ASP A 201 -0.68 -18.92 4.92
N GLN A 202 -1.88 -18.39 4.64
CA GLN A 202 -3.12 -19.02 5.08
C GLN A 202 -3.69 -20.09 4.14
N ASP A 203 -2.88 -20.63 3.23
CA ASP A 203 -3.19 -21.82 2.44
C ASP A 203 -1.90 -22.53 1.96
N ASP A 204 -2.04 -23.62 1.21
CA ASP A 204 -0.92 -24.36 0.61
C ASP A 204 -0.44 -23.78 -0.74
N ALA A 205 -1.15 -22.79 -1.28
CA ALA A 205 -0.77 -22.09 -2.51
C ALA A 205 0.37 -21.09 -2.28
N GLY A 206 0.49 -20.53 -1.06
CA GLY A 206 1.57 -19.62 -0.69
C GLY A 206 2.97 -20.23 -0.87
N PRO A 207 3.26 -21.40 -0.26
CA PRO A 207 4.51 -22.13 -0.48
C PRO A 207 4.76 -22.54 -1.94
N TRP A 208 3.72 -22.90 -2.69
CA TRP A 208 3.85 -23.26 -4.11
C TRP A 208 4.28 -22.08 -4.99
N ALA A 209 3.83 -20.87 -4.66
CA ALA A 209 4.09 -19.66 -5.43
C ALA A 209 5.51 -19.07 -5.25
N ARG A 210 6.37 -19.64 -4.39
CA ARG A 210 7.74 -19.17 -4.09
C ARG A 210 8.80 -19.91 -4.89
#